data_AF-A0A535YQI9-F1
#
_entry.id   AF-A0A535YQI9-F1
#
_cell.length_a   1.000
_cell.length_b   1.000
_cell.length_c   1.000
_cell.angle_alpha   90.00
_cell.angle_beta   90.00
_cell.angle_gamma   90.00
#
_symmetry.space_group_name_H-M   'P 1'
#
loop_
_entity.id
_entity.type
_entity.pdbx_description
1 polymer ?
#
loop_
_entity_poly.entity_id
_entity_poly.type
_entity_poly.pdbx_seq_one_letter_code
_entity_poly.pdbx_strand_id
1 'polypeptide(L)'
;MAELRQVSDSELEASLRDAGSRYPYPPTPNLAHAVRARIVLAPAVPATSRRVNVVRPWRLALVAGLVLVFLAGAALLNRGTRDAIAHFFHVRGVVVTKASALPSVSVSSLNLGQPTSLERAQSLVSFIIVVPSQLGPPDAVYVDPSIPGGEVTLAYKPRAGIPLVWEDESVTLRIESGLSKSDAMDIATHMP
;
A
#
# COMPACT_ATOMS: atom_id res chain seq x y z
N MET A 1 5.07 29.20 -20.13
CA MET A 1 3.96 28.26 -19.92
C MET A 1 4.16 27.14 -20.93
N ALA A 2 4.76 26.02 -20.52
CA ALA A 2 4.96 24.87 -21.40
C ALA A 2 3.79 23.91 -21.17
N GLU A 3 2.96 23.73 -22.20
CA GLU A 3 1.88 22.76 -22.24
C GLU A 3 2.46 21.35 -22.07
N LEU A 4 2.04 20.64 -21.03
CA LEU A 4 2.38 19.23 -20.87
C LEU A 4 1.62 18.46 -21.95
N ARG A 5 2.32 18.07 -23.02
CA ARG A 5 1.79 17.23 -24.08
C ARG A 5 1.16 15.97 -23.47
N GLN A 6 -0.15 15.79 -23.65
CA GLN A 6 -0.82 14.54 -23.29
C GLN A 6 -0.26 13.43 -24.17
N VAL A 7 0.44 12.46 -23.55
CA VAL A 7 0.97 11.26 -24.20
C VAL A 7 -0.07 10.17 -24.06
N SER A 8 -0.44 9.52 -25.16
CA SER A 8 -1.39 8.40 -25.12
C SER A 8 -0.74 7.13 -24.53
N ASP A 9 -1.54 6.23 -23.95
CA ASP A 9 -1.04 4.99 -23.35
C ASP A 9 -0.22 4.13 -24.32
N SER A 10 -0.60 4.10 -25.60
CA SER A 10 0.12 3.35 -26.63
C SER A 10 1.47 3.97 -26.97
N GLU A 11 1.57 5.31 -26.97
CA GLU A 11 2.84 6.02 -27.13
C GLU A 11 3.75 5.83 -25.91
N LEU A 12 3.17 5.81 -24.70
CA LEU A 12 3.90 5.54 -23.46
C LEU A 12 4.45 4.11 -23.44
N GLU A 13 3.63 3.12 -23.80
CA GLU A 13 4.03 1.72 -23.88
C GLU A 13 5.17 1.53 -24.90
N ALA A 14 5.04 2.13 -26.08
CA ALA A 14 6.08 2.08 -27.11
C ALA A 14 7.39 2.70 -26.62
N SER A 15 7.32 3.86 -25.96
CA SER A 15 8.47 4.56 -25.38
C SER A 15 9.14 3.76 -24.27
N LEU A 16 8.36 3.12 -23.39
CA LEU A 16 8.89 2.27 -22.31
C LEU A 16 9.54 1.00 -22.82
N ARG A 17 8.96 0.35 -23.84
CA ARG A 17 9.53 -0.85 -24.47
C ARG A 17 10.85 -0.53 -25.17
N ASP A 18 10.89 0.58 -25.87
CA ASP A 18 12.08 1.11 -26.52
C ASP A 18 13.18 1.46 -25.50
N ALA A 19 12.83 2.15 -24.41
CA ALA A 19 13.75 2.46 -23.32
C ALA A 19 14.28 1.20 -22.60
N GLY A 20 13.40 0.22 -22.37
CA GLY A 20 13.77 -1.06 -21.75
C GLY A 20 14.80 -1.85 -22.55
N SER A 21 14.72 -1.79 -23.90
CA SER A 21 15.69 -2.46 -24.78
C SER A 21 17.12 -1.91 -24.67
N ARG A 22 17.25 -0.64 -24.28
CA ARG A 22 18.54 0.06 -24.12
C ARG A 22 19.08 0.01 -22.70
N TYR A 23 18.31 -0.51 -21.75
CA TYR A 23 18.71 -0.53 -20.35
C TYR A 23 19.52 -1.81 -20.06
N PRO A 24 20.81 -1.70 -19.71
CA PRO A 24 21.61 -2.86 -19.33
C PRO A 24 21.14 -3.36 -17.96
N TYR A 25 20.20 -4.30 -17.97
CA TYR A 25 19.75 -4.95 -16.74
C TYR A 25 20.82 -5.96 -16.29
N PRO A 26 21.29 -5.89 -15.03
CA PRO A 26 22.27 -6.84 -14.53
C PRO A 26 21.67 -8.25 -14.46
N PRO A 27 22.47 -9.32 -14.57
CA PRO A 27 21.97 -10.68 -14.40
C PRO A 27 21.29 -10.81 -13.04
N THR A 28 20.11 -11.45 -13.00
CA THR A 28 19.33 -11.63 -11.78
C THR A 28 20.20 -12.24 -10.67
N PRO A 29 20.41 -11.53 -9.54
CA PRO A 29 21.22 -12.06 -8.44
C PRO A 29 20.60 -13.33 -7.86
N ASN A 30 21.42 -14.33 -7.51
CA ASN A 30 20.94 -15.58 -6.90
C ASN A 30 20.64 -15.39 -5.41
N LEU A 31 19.52 -14.73 -5.11
CA LEU A 31 19.03 -14.47 -3.75
C LEU A 31 18.65 -15.77 -3.02
N ALA A 32 18.18 -16.78 -3.76
CA ALA A 32 17.78 -18.06 -3.19
C ALA A 32 18.94 -18.75 -2.46
N HIS A 33 20.15 -18.71 -3.05
CA HIS A 33 21.34 -19.25 -2.42
C HIS A 33 21.77 -18.44 -1.18
N ALA A 34 21.76 -17.11 -1.27
CA ALA A 34 22.15 -16.22 -0.17
C ALA A 34 21.22 -16.33 1.05
N VAL A 35 19.91 -16.40 0.82
CA VAL A 35 18.91 -16.54 1.89
C VAL A 35 18.99 -17.92 2.52
N ARG A 36 19.09 -18.98 1.71
CA ARG A 36 19.20 -20.36 2.22
C ARG A 36 20.47 -20.56 3.05
N ALA A 37 21.60 -20.00 2.60
CA ALA A 37 22.82 -19.99 3.38
C ALA A 37 22.63 -19.28 4.71
N ARG A 38 21.94 -18.13 4.75
CA ARG A 38 21.70 -17.38 5.99
C ARG A 38 20.75 -18.09 6.96
N ILE A 39 19.74 -18.80 6.46
CA ILE A 39 18.82 -19.60 7.30
C ILE A 39 19.53 -20.81 7.89
N VAL A 40 20.36 -21.50 7.09
CA VAL A 40 21.11 -22.69 7.54
C VAL A 40 22.26 -22.31 8.47
N LEU A 41 22.93 -21.18 8.23
CA LEU A 41 24.08 -20.73 9.00
C LEU A 41 23.71 -19.93 10.24
N ALA A 42 22.46 -19.47 10.43
CA ALA A 42 22.06 -18.71 11.61
C ALA A 42 21.86 -19.67 12.80
N PRO A 43 22.80 -19.75 13.76
CA PRO A 43 22.51 -20.39 15.02
C PRO A 43 21.77 -19.37 15.87
N ALA A 44 20.79 -19.79 16.67
CA ALA A 44 20.25 -18.94 17.72
C ALA A 44 21.34 -18.71 18.78
N VAL A 45 22.19 -17.69 18.60
CA VAL A 45 23.28 -17.39 19.54
C VAL A 45 22.90 -16.20 20.42
N PRO A 46 22.86 -16.35 21.76
CA PRO A 46 22.78 -15.21 22.67
C PRO A 46 24.10 -14.43 22.66
N ALA A 47 24.02 -13.11 22.59
CA ALA A 47 25.18 -12.23 22.54
C ALA A 47 25.98 -12.25 23.86
N THR A 48 27.09 -12.98 23.91
CA THR A 48 28.08 -12.85 24.99
C THR A 48 29.22 -11.93 24.57
N SER A 49 29.34 -10.80 25.27
CA SER A 49 30.35 -9.77 25.04
C SER A 49 31.75 -10.22 25.49
N ARG A 50 32.70 -10.11 24.58
CA ARG A 50 34.13 -10.30 24.84
C ARG A 50 34.66 -9.06 25.57
N ARG A 51 34.94 -9.19 26.87
CA ARG A 51 35.52 -8.11 27.68
C ARG A 51 36.96 -7.82 27.21
N VAL A 52 37.16 -6.71 26.53
CA VAL A 52 38.49 -6.17 26.23
C VAL A 52 38.89 -5.27 27.39
N ASN A 53 39.91 -5.67 28.13
CA ASN A 53 40.38 -4.99 29.32
C ASN A 53 41.24 -3.77 28.90
N VAL A 54 40.63 -2.58 28.84
CA VAL A 54 41.33 -1.31 28.59
C VAL A 54 41.51 -0.59 29.91
N VAL A 55 42.64 -0.84 30.57
CA VAL A 55 43.09 0.06 31.64
C VAL A 55 43.69 1.31 31.01
N ARG A 56 42.94 2.42 31.07
CA ARG A 56 43.34 3.86 31.19
C ARG A 56 42.51 4.81 30.30
N PRO A 57 42.24 6.05 30.73
CA PRO A 57 41.69 6.52 32.00
C PRO A 57 40.23 6.94 31.79
N TRP A 58 39.31 6.50 32.65
CA TRP A 58 37.87 6.80 32.53
C TRP A 58 37.52 8.29 32.31
N ARG A 59 38.40 9.21 32.73
CA ARG A 59 38.25 10.66 32.52
C ARG A 59 38.29 11.06 31.04
N LEU A 60 39.15 10.46 30.22
CA LEU A 60 39.18 10.71 28.77
C LEU A 60 37.94 10.13 28.10
N ALA A 61 37.46 8.96 28.56
CA ALA A 61 36.20 8.38 28.09
C ALA A 61 35.00 9.24 28.48
N LEU A 62 34.99 9.83 29.68
CA LEU A 62 33.95 10.77 30.12
C LEU A 62 33.96 12.06 29.30
N VAL A 63 35.13 12.64 29.03
CA VAL A 63 35.24 13.85 28.19
C VAL A 63 34.82 13.55 26.75
N ALA A 64 35.31 12.45 26.16
CA ALA A 64 34.91 12.03 24.82
C ALA A 64 33.40 11.72 24.74
N GLY A 65 32.86 11.07 25.76
CA GLY A 65 31.42 10.79 25.88
C GLY A 65 30.60 12.07 25.99
N LEU A 66 31.03 13.04 26.80
CA LEU A 66 30.36 14.34 26.93
C LEU A 66 30.38 15.11 25.62
N VAL A 67 31.52 15.13 24.92
CA VAL A 67 31.66 15.74 23.59
C VAL A 67 30.77 15.05 22.57
N LEU A 68 30.71 13.72 22.58
CA LEU A 68 29.82 12.95 21.70
C LEU A 68 28.35 13.26 21.96
N VAL A 69 27.93 13.33 23.23
CA VAL A 69 26.56 13.70 23.63
C VAL A 69 26.25 15.14 23.22
N PHE A 70 27.20 16.05 23.38
CA PHE A 70 27.02 17.45 22.98
C PHE A 70 26.91 17.60 21.46
N LEU A 71 27.74 16.90 20.70
CA LEU A 71 27.67 16.84 19.23
C LEU A 71 26.38 16.17 18.75
N ALA A 72 25.94 15.08 19.39
CA ALA A 72 24.68 14.41 19.08
C ALA A 72 23.49 15.33 19.39
N GLY A 73 23.49 16.00 20.55
CA GLY A 73 22.47 16.98 20.91
C GLY A 73 22.40 18.12 19.89
N ALA A 74 23.54 18.71 19.54
CA ALA A 74 23.61 19.77 18.53
C ALA A 74 23.13 19.31 17.14
N ALA A 75 23.48 18.10 16.72
CA ALA A 75 23.02 17.50 15.48
C ALA A 75 21.51 17.22 15.49
N LEU A 76 20.94 16.85 16.64
CA LEU A 76 19.50 16.71 16.78
C LEU A 76 18.79 18.06 16.70
N LEU A 77 19.34 19.19 17.15
CA LEU A 77 18.63 20.47 17.03
C LEU A 77 18.70 21.11 15.62
N ASN A 78 19.63 20.68 14.77
CA ASN A 78 19.83 21.25 13.44
C ASN A 78 19.16 20.40 12.32
N ARG A 79 18.10 20.94 11.68
CA ARG A 79 17.37 20.24 10.59
C ARG A 79 18.26 19.84 9.42
N GLY A 80 19.23 20.68 9.03
CA GLY A 80 20.11 20.39 7.88
C GLY A 80 21.04 19.19 8.12
N THR A 81 21.44 18.94 9.36
CA THR A 81 22.27 17.78 9.72
C THR A 81 21.46 16.49 9.74
N ARG A 82 20.19 16.55 10.20
CA ARG A 82 19.26 15.42 10.14
C ARG A 82 19.06 14.93 8.70
N ASP A 83 18.90 15.86 7.76
CA ASP A 83 18.72 15.53 6.34
C ASP A 83 19.99 14.94 5.71
N ALA A 84 21.17 15.47 6.03
CA ALA A 84 22.45 14.96 5.52
C ALA A 84 22.76 13.53 6.03
N ILE A 85 22.45 13.24 7.30
CA ILE A 85 22.59 11.90 7.88
C ILE A 85 21.61 10.93 7.23
N ALA A 86 20.33 11.32 7.07
CA ALA A 86 19.33 10.50 6.41
C ALA A 86 19.70 10.19 4.95
N HIS A 87 20.24 11.18 4.24
CA HIS A 87 20.72 11.03 2.86
C HIS A 87 21.93 10.09 2.75
N PHE A 88 22.91 10.22 3.67
CA PHE A 88 24.09 9.35 3.71
C PHE A 88 23.71 7.88 3.97
N PHE A 89 22.79 7.64 4.91
CA PHE A 89 22.32 6.29 5.22
C PHE A 89 21.27 5.75 4.26
N HIS A 90 20.93 6.46 3.17
CA HIS A 90 19.86 6.11 2.23
C HIS A 90 18.51 5.84 2.91
N VAL A 91 18.30 6.38 4.10
CA VAL A 91 17.03 6.30 4.81
C VAL A 91 16.14 7.38 4.20
N ARG A 92 15.45 7.04 3.10
CA ARG A 92 14.34 7.84 2.62
C ARG A 92 13.23 7.76 3.68
N GLY A 93 13.25 8.71 4.61
CA GLY A 93 12.23 8.84 5.63
C GLY A 93 10.88 9.07 4.96
N VAL A 94 9.91 8.20 5.23
CA VAL A 94 8.52 8.45 4.90
C VAL A 94 7.96 9.33 6.02
N VAL A 95 7.75 10.61 5.72
CA VAL A 95 7.08 11.54 6.63
C VAL A 95 5.59 11.37 6.43
N VAL A 96 4.93 10.63 7.33
CA VAL A 96 3.46 10.53 7.35
C VAL A 96 2.91 11.79 8.01
N THR A 97 2.64 12.80 7.19
CA THR A 97 1.93 14.00 7.63
C THR A 97 0.44 13.69 7.60
N LYS A 98 -0.23 13.68 8.77
CA LYS A 98 -1.70 13.62 8.80
C LYS A 98 -2.25 14.89 8.18
N ALA A 99 -2.82 14.79 6.98
CA ALA A 99 -3.57 15.88 6.38
C ALA A 99 -4.85 16.11 7.20
N SER A 100 -5.11 17.37 7.58
CA SER A 100 -6.27 17.73 8.42
C SER A 100 -7.61 17.69 7.68
N ALA A 101 -7.58 17.48 6.37
CA ALA A 101 -8.77 17.33 5.54
C ALA A 101 -8.42 16.35 4.42
N LEU A 102 -9.24 15.30 4.29
CA LEU A 102 -9.21 14.47 3.10
C LEU A 102 -9.64 15.33 1.90
N PRO A 103 -9.03 15.16 0.71
CA PRO A 103 -9.60 15.73 -0.48
C PRO A 103 -11.04 15.23 -0.62
N SER A 104 -11.97 16.14 -0.92
CA SER A 104 -13.36 15.78 -1.20
C SER A 104 -13.40 14.99 -2.50
N VAL A 105 -13.29 13.66 -2.41
CA VAL A 105 -13.50 12.78 -3.54
C VAL A 105 -15.00 12.82 -3.84
N SER A 106 -15.34 13.46 -4.96
CA SER A 106 -16.69 13.28 -5.51
C SER A 106 -16.77 11.82 -5.93
N VAL A 107 -17.60 11.02 -5.25
CA VAL A 107 -17.91 9.67 -5.68
C VAL A 107 -18.52 9.76 -7.06
N SER A 108 -17.70 9.58 -8.10
CA SER A 108 -18.20 9.46 -9.47
C SER A 108 -19.23 8.35 -9.46
N SER A 109 -20.42 8.63 -9.98
CA SER A 109 -21.47 7.64 -10.09
C SER A 109 -20.90 6.43 -10.81
N LEU A 110 -20.74 5.33 -10.08
CA LEU A 110 -20.31 4.06 -10.62
C LEU A 110 -21.29 3.74 -11.76
N ASN A 111 -20.79 3.66 -13.00
CA ASN A 111 -21.64 3.58 -14.19
C ASN A 111 -22.17 2.15 -14.33
N LEU A 112 -23.04 1.74 -13.39
CA LEU A 112 -23.53 0.37 -13.26
C LEU A 112 -24.64 0.02 -14.25
N GLY A 113 -25.13 1.00 -15.00
CA GLY A 113 -26.30 0.86 -15.88
C GLY A 113 -27.63 1.05 -15.16
N GLN A 114 -28.69 0.45 -15.70
CA GLN A 114 -30.07 0.65 -15.24
C GLN A 114 -30.47 -0.42 -14.20
N PRO A 115 -31.06 -0.02 -13.05
CA PRO A 115 -31.50 -0.97 -12.03
C PRO A 115 -32.67 -1.83 -12.53
N THR A 116 -32.62 -3.14 -12.25
CA THR A 116 -33.62 -4.13 -12.69
C THR A 116 -33.66 -5.35 -11.77
N SER A 117 -34.47 -6.36 -12.10
CA SER A 117 -34.48 -7.66 -11.41
C SER A 117 -33.58 -8.68 -12.10
N LEU A 118 -33.17 -9.74 -11.39
CA LEU A 118 -32.35 -10.81 -11.96
C LEU A 118 -33.02 -11.49 -13.16
N GLU A 119 -34.32 -11.76 -13.06
CA GLU A 119 -35.11 -12.42 -14.11
C GLU A 119 -35.20 -11.53 -15.35
N ARG A 120 -35.42 -10.22 -15.14
CA ARG A 120 -35.49 -9.27 -16.24
C ARG A 120 -34.12 -9.07 -16.87
N ALA A 121 -33.05 -8.99 -16.08
CA ALA A 121 -31.69 -8.94 -16.59
C ALA A 121 -31.38 -10.15 -17.48
N GLN A 122 -31.75 -11.35 -17.04
CA GLN A 122 -31.54 -12.58 -17.81
C GLN A 122 -32.26 -12.58 -19.17
N SER A 123 -33.41 -11.91 -19.27
CA SER A 123 -34.13 -11.76 -20.54
C SER A 123 -33.53 -10.72 -21.49
N LEU A 124 -32.69 -9.82 -20.97
CA LEU A 124 -32.07 -8.73 -21.73
C LEU A 124 -30.68 -9.10 -22.27
N VAL A 125 -30.03 -10.10 -21.69
CA VAL A 125 -28.71 -10.57 -22.12
C VAL A 125 -28.79 -11.96 -22.75
N SER A 126 -27.84 -12.27 -23.62
CA SER A 126 -27.77 -13.56 -24.32
C SER A 126 -26.99 -14.64 -23.56
N PHE A 127 -26.29 -14.27 -22.49
CA PHE A 127 -25.52 -15.19 -21.64
C PHE A 127 -26.26 -15.50 -20.34
N ILE A 128 -25.87 -16.60 -19.69
CA ILE A 128 -26.51 -17.03 -18.44
C ILE A 128 -25.86 -16.32 -17.26
N ILE A 129 -26.67 -15.61 -16.48
CA ILE A 129 -26.25 -14.91 -15.27
C ILE A 129 -26.10 -15.93 -14.15
N VAL A 130 -24.86 -16.11 -13.66
CA VAL A 130 -24.56 -17.02 -12.55
C VAL A 130 -24.48 -16.21 -11.25
N VAL A 131 -25.33 -16.56 -10.28
CA VAL A 131 -25.26 -15.99 -8.92
C VAL A 131 -24.40 -16.91 -8.05
N PRO A 132 -23.28 -16.41 -7.49
CA PRO A 132 -22.45 -17.22 -6.59
C PRO A 132 -23.22 -17.62 -5.33
N SER A 133 -23.44 -18.93 -5.13
CA SER A 133 -24.24 -19.46 -4.03
C SER A 133 -23.73 -19.06 -2.64
N GLN A 134 -22.41 -18.88 -2.49
CA GLN A 134 -21.77 -18.44 -1.25
C GLN A 134 -22.13 -17.01 -0.82
N LEU A 135 -22.52 -16.15 -1.78
CA LEU A 135 -22.89 -14.75 -1.51
C LEU A 135 -24.40 -14.57 -1.33
N GLY A 136 -25.19 -15.60 -1.67
CA GLY A 136 -26.64 -15.54 -1.68
C GLY A 136 -27.18 -14.62 -2.80
N PRO A 137 -28.46 -14.22 -2.73
CA PRO A 137 -29.05 -13.34 -3.72
C PRO A 137 -28.42 -11.92 -3.68
N PRO A 138 -28.29 -11.26 -4.83
CA PRO A 138 -27.84 -9.87 -4.90
C PRO A 138 -28.90 -8.92 -4.32
N ASP A 139 -28.45 -7.81 -3.74
CA ASP A 139 -29.32 -6.76 -3.19
C ASP A 139 -29.84 -5.82 -4.29
N ALA A 140 -29.09 -5.67 -5.37
CA ALA A 140 -29.49 -4.95 -6.57
C ALA A 140 -28.83 -5.55 -7.81
N VAL A 141 -29.55 -5.50 -8.93
CA VAL A 141 -29.06 -5.93 -10.24
C VAL A 141 -29.15 -4.76 -11.18
N TYR A 142 -28.11 -4.54 -11.97
CA TYR A 142 -28.08 -3.48 -12.99
C TYR A 142 -27.70 -4.07 -14.33
N VAL A 143 -28.23 -3.49 -15.41
CA VAL A 143 -27.90 -3.86 -16.79
C VAL A 143 -27.46 -2.62 -17.55
N ASP A 144 -26.28 -2.68 -18.16
CA ASP A 144 -25.84 -1.69 -19.14
C ASP A 144 -26.00 -2.27 -20.56
N PRO A 145 -27.00 -1.80 -21.34
CA PRO A 145 -27.22 -2.24 -22.71
C PRO A 145 -26.29 -1.56 -23.72
N SER A 146 -25.50 -0.55 -23.32
CA SER A 146 -24.59 0.18 -24.22
C SER A 146 -23.35 -0.64 -24.58
N ILE A 147 -22.96 -1.59 -23.73
CA ILE A 147 -21.90 -2.56 -23.98
C ILE A 147 -22.42 -3.66 -24.92
N PRO A 148 -21.76 -3.95 -26.06
CA PRO A 148 -22.16 -5.03 -26.95
C PRO A 148 -22.21 -6.39 -26.22
N GLY A 149 -23.36 -7.06 -26.27
CA GLY A 149 -23.61 -8.29 -25.51
C GLY A 149 -24.23 -8.07 -24.12
N GLY A 150 -24.27 -6.83 -23.65
CA GLY A 150 -24.81 -6.41 -22.36
C GLY A 150 -23.82 -6.65 -21.22
N GLU A 151 -23.79 -5.72 -20.26
CA GLU A 151 -23.10 -5.91 -18.98
C GLU A 151 -24.13 -6.05 -17.85
N VAL A 152 -23.89 -6.98 -16.93
CA VAL A 152 -24.75 -7.19 -15.75
C VAL A 152 -23.92 -7.01 -14.49
N THR A 153 -24.28 -6.02 -13.67
CA THR A 153 -23.68 -5.83 -12.33
C THR A 153 -24.59 -6.44 -11.26
N LEU A 154 -24.03 -7.31 -10.43
CA LEU A 154 -24.68 -7.85 -9.23
C LEU A 154 -24.10 -7.14 -7.99
N ALA A 155 -24.88 -6.28 -7.35
CA ALA A 155 -24.44 -5.51 -6.19
C ALA A 155 -24.85 -6.18 -4.87
N TYR A 156 -23.90 -6.26 -3.95
CA TYR A 156 -24.06 -6.89 -2.64
C TYR A 156 -23.79 -5.88 -1.53
N LYS A 157 -24.71 -5.80 -0.58
CA LYS A 157 -24.50 -5.02 0.64
C LYS A 157 -23.59 -5.79 1.60
N PRO A 158 -22.73 -5.09 2.35
CA PRO A 158 -21.88 -5.70 3.38
C PRO A 158 -22.70 -6.51 4.39
N ARG A 159 -22.30 -7.75 4.65
CA ARG A 159 -22.93 -8.67 5.60
C ARG A 159 -21.94 -9.75 6.05
N ALA A 160 -22.30 -10.58 7.02
CA ALA A 160 -21.46 -11.70 7.43
C ALA A 160 -21.10 -12.57 6.20
N GLY A 161 -19.80 -12.75 5.94
CA GLY A 161 -19.28 -13.43 4.75
C GLY A 161 -19.02 -12.54 3.52
N ILE A 162 -19.48 -11.29 3.52
CA ILE A 162 -19.22 -10.28 2.47
C ILE A 162 -18.62 -9.04 3.14
N PRO A 163 -17.28 -8.96 3.27
CA PRO A 163 -16.62 -7.87 3.97
C PRO A 163 -16.73 -6.57 3.18
N LEU A 164 -16.64 -5.45 3.90
CA LEU A 164 -16.50 -4.14 3.29
C LEU A 164 -15.04 -3.98 2.81
N VAL A 165 -14.88 -3.69 1.52
CA VAL A 165 -13.57 -3.49 0.89
C VAL A 165 -13.50 -2.04 0.44
N TRP A 166 -12.45 -1.36 0.88
CA TRP A 166 -12.15 0.00 0.44
C TRP A 166 -10.98 -0.06 -0.54
N GLU A 167 -11.12 0.63 -1.68
CA GLU A 167 -10.06 0.79 -2.67
C GLU A 167 -9.78 2.28 -2.85
N ASP A 168 -8.54 2.67 -2.59
CA ASP A 168 -8.04 4.02 -2.83
C ASP A 168 -6.77 3.93 -3.68
N GLU A 169 -6.90 4.30 -4.96
CA GLU A 169 -5.93 4.43 -6.09
C GLU A 169 -4.81 3.38 -6.29
N SER A 170 -4.57 2.48 -5.34
CA SER A 170 -3.59 1.38 -5.38
C SER A 170 -3.60 0.51 -4.12
N VAL A 171 -4.37 0.86 -3.08
CA VAL A 171 -4.41 0.15 -1.80
C VAL A 171 -5.81 -0.41 -1.55
N THR A 172 -5.91 -1.74 -1.54
CA THR A 172 -7.10 -2.46 -1.11
C THR A 172 -7.01 -2.75 0.39
N LEU A 173 -7.89 -2.13 1.18
CA LEU A 173 -8.01 -2.41 2.62
C LEU A 173 -9.22 -3.32 2.86
N ARG A 174 -8.97 -4.53 3.37
CA ARG A 174 -9.98 -5.50 3.81
C ARG A 174 -10.01 -5.51 5.33
N ILE A 175 -11.11 -5.05 5.93
CA ILE A 175 -11.32 -5.15 7.37
C ILE A 175 -12.11 -6.44 7.65
N GLU A 176 -11.40 -7.50 8.03
CA GLU A 176 -12.03 -8.66 8.66
C GLU A 176 -12.01 -8.45 10.17
N SER A 177 -13.17 -8.23 10.78
CA SER A 177 -13.25 -8.13 12.23
C SER A 177 -14.53 -8.78 12.74
N GLY A 178 -14.44 -9.42 13.92
CA GLY A 178 -15.60 -9.92 14.67
C GLY A 178 -16.37 -8.81 15.40
N LEU A 179 -16.20 -7.56 14.98
CA LEU A 179 -16.87 -6.41 15.58
C LEU A 179 -18.36 -6.46 15.24
N SER A 180 -19.21 -6.21 16.23
CA SER A 180 -20.63 -6.08 15.98
C SER A 180 -20.91 -4.83 15.15
N LYS A 181 -22.05 -4.78 14.44
CA LYS A 181 -22.42 -3.64 13.60
C LYS A 181 -22.41 -2.31 14.37
N SER A 182 -22.83 -2.31 15.65
CA SER A 182 -22.82 -1.09 16.46
C SER A 182 -21.40 -0.63 16.78
N ASP A 183 -20.48 -1.55 17.04
CA ASP A 183 -19.08 -1.21 17.38
C ASP A 183 -18.34 -0.72 16.14
N ALA A 184 -18.61 -1.33 14.98
CA ALA A 184 -18.09 -0.87 13.69
C ALA A 184 -18.63 0.52 13.34
N MET A 185 -19.92 0.79 13.60
CA MET A 185 -20.50 2.12 13.42
C MET A 185 -19.91 3.13 14.40
N ASP A 186 -19.72 2.77 15.66
CA ASP A 186 -19.19 3.65 16.69
C ASP A 186 -17.74 4.04 16.39
N ILE A 187 -16.92 3.07 15.95
CA ILE A 187 -15.57 3.33 15.44
C ILE A 187 -15.61 4.19 14.18
N ALA A 188 -16.52 3.93 13.23
CA ALA A 188 -16.65 4.73 12.01
C ALA A 188 -17.13 6.16 12.29
N THR A 189 -17.96 6.36 13.31
CA THR A 189 -18.48 7.68 13.70
C THR A 189 -17.43 8.49 14.47
N HIS A 190 -16.46 7.80 15.09
CA HIS A 190 -15.32 8.40 15.76
C HIS A 190 -14.03 8.39 14.91
N MET A 191 -14.08 7.84 13.69
CA MET A 191 -13.05 8.04 12.68
C MET A 191 -13.40 9.31 11.89
N PRO A 192 -12.53 10.32 11.86
CA PRO A 192 -12.76 11.54 11.08
C PRO A 192 -12.66 11.29 9.57
#